data_AF-A0A7S2RG85-F1
#
_entry.id   AF-A0A7S2RG85-F1
#
_cell.length_a   1.000
_cell.length_b   1.000
_cell.length_c   1.000
_cell.angle_alpha   90.00
_cell.angle_beta   90.00
_cell.angle_gamma   90.00
#
_symmetry.space_group_name_H-M   'P 1'
#
loop_
_entity.id
_entity.type
_entity.pdbx_description
1 polymer ?
#
loop_
_entity_poly.entity_id
_entity_poly.type
_entity_poly.pdbx_seq_one_letter_code
_entity_poly.pdbx_strand_id
1 'polypeptide(L)'
;MSPDLPEATMGQSLSAWRKRGGAPGDPETDASMVTVQMAGGTPAVSPRSPRSPRSPRNASGAATNPLSVIPAKITSQVYTEENPPQDWCDVAFLIPHEALRHEMDAMLKAVQALDPDTSAKDLWKAKNFCDWYANSFYVNVHTHHHTEETIYFPWVKSRCSEEDYPEKTTEDHETLVAELDTIKNVVDMISSGNVPEAEVQGGVSGAIALLKEKIPAFVEHMSAHLKEEETLFPPILRKHFTFEEEERTVNRILKEGGLTQARLFLPPIILAM
;
A
#
# COMPACT_ATOMS: atom_id res chain seq x y z
N MET A 1 -39.73 13.96 23.52
CA MET A 1 -38.46 14.36 24.14
C MET A 1 -37.46 13.26 23.83
N SER A 2 -36.84 13.34 22.65
CA SER A 2 -35.73 12.47 22.25
C SER A 2 -34.44 13.18 22.61
N PRO A 3 -33.43 12.51 23.20
CA PRO A 3 -32.14 13.15 23.43
C PRO A 3 -31.33 13.14 22.14
N ASP A 4 -30.84 14.33 21.77
CA ASP A 4 -29.87 14.54 20.70
C ASP A 4 -28.55 13.82 21.02
N LEU A 5 -28.05 13.04 20.06
CA LEU A 5 -26.69 12.52 20.06
C LEU A 5 -25.76 13.54 19.40
N PRO A 6 -24.51 13.70 19.87
CA PRO A 6 -23.61 14.72 19.35
C PRO A 6 -23.05 14.33 17.98
N GLU A 7 -23.08 15.28 17.04
CA GLU A 7 -22.33 15.23 15.79
C GLU A 7 -20.84 15.09 16.08
N ALA A 8 -20.25 13.97 15.67
CA ALA A 8 -18.80 13.82 15.61
C ALA A 8 -18.28 14.58 14.39
N THR A 9 -17.46 15.60 14.61
CA THR A 9 -16.81 16.39 13.55
C THR A 9 -15.81 15.54 12.76
N MET A 10 -16.21 15.16 11.54
CA MET A 10 -15.53 14.23 10.62
C MET A 10 -14.41 14.87 9.77
N GLY A 11 -13.90 16.05 10.14
CA GLY A 11 -13.00 16.87 9.29
C GLY A 11 -11.51 16.90 9.65
N GLN A 12 -11.01 16.03 10.55
CA GLN A 12 -9.63 16.12 11.06
C GLN A 12 -8.67 14.99 10.61
N SER A 13 -9.13 13.95 9.91
CA SER A 13 -8.30 12.75 9.68
C SER A 13 -7.12 12.98 8.72
N LEU A 14 -7.35 13.56 7.53
CA LEU A 14 -6.28 13.76 6.53
C LEU A 14 -5.24 14.83 6.94
N SER A 15 -5.66 15.84 7.70
CA SER A 15 -4.75 16.90 8.19
C SER A 15 -3.90 16.44 9.40
N ALA A 16 -4.36 15.46 10.18
CA ALA A 16 -3.62 14.88 11.29
C ALA A 16 -2.51 13.91 10.83
N TRP A 17 -2.67 13.27 9.67
CA TRP A 17 -1.60 12.48 9.04
C TRP A 17 -0.46 13.37 8.52
N ARG A 18 -0.79 14.52 7.90
CA ARG A 18 0.20 15.55 7.46
C ARG A 18 1.14 16.03 8.58
N LYS A 19 0.73 15.97 9.84
CA LYS A 19 1.55 16.40 10.99
C LYS A 19 2.44 15.31 11.59
N ARG A 20 2.25 14.03 11.23
CA ARG A 20 2.98 12.89 11.81
C ARG A 20 4.01 12.26 10.86
N GLY A 21 3.96 12.55 9.56
CA GLY A 21 5.03 12.26 8.62
C GLY A 21 6.14 13.31 8.73
N GLY A 22 7.12 13.08 9.60
CA GLY A 22 8.30 13.94 9.71
C GLY A 22 9.10 13.93 8.41
N ALA A 23 9.10 15.05 7.68
CA ALA A 23 10.11 15.34 6.68
C ALA A 23 11.50 15.34 7.37
N PRO A 24 12.55 14.77 6.75
CA PRO A 24 13.91 14.96 7.25
C PRO A 24 14.25 16.45 7.12
N GLY A 25 14.59 17.07 8.24
CA GLY A 25 14.89 18.51 8.30
C GLY A 25 16.01 18.90 7.35
N ASP A 26 15.79 19.99 6.62
CA ASP A 26 16.84 20.74 5.93
C ASP A 26 17.87 21.24 6.95
N PRO A 27 19.16 20.92 6.81
CA PRO A 27 20.20 21.64 7.52
C PRO A 27 20.39 23.00 6.85
N GLU A 28 20.12 24.06 7.63
CA GLU A 28 20.49 25.43 7.31
C GLU A 28 21.95 25.52 6.87
N THR A 29 22.14 26.29 5.81
CA THR A 29 23.40 26.70 5.24
C THR A 29 24.26 27.46 6.25
N ASP A 30 25.46 26.96 6.55
CA ASP A 30 26.57 27.81 6.99
C ASP A 30 27.74 27.65 6.02
N ALA A 31 27.92 28.67 5.18
CA ALA A 31 28.95 28.76 4.17
C ALA A 31 30.23 29.36 4.79
N SER A 32 31.01 28.53 5.49
CA SER A 32 32.41 28.85 5.78
C SER A 32 33.33 28.15 4.77
N MET A 33 33.92 28.93 3.86
CA MET A 33 34.95 28.45 2.93
C MET A 33 36.20 28.01 3.71
N VAL A 34 36.41 26.70 3.81
CA VAL A 34 37.71 26.12 4.18
C VAL A 34 38.38 25.62 2.91
N THR A 35 39.46 26.29 2.51
CA THR A 35 40.33 25.86 1.41
C THR A 35 41.16 24.66 1.85
N VAL A 36 40.85 23.47 1.35
CA VAL A 36 41.65 22.26 1.57
C VAL A 36 42.67 22.11 0.43
N GLN A 37 43.96 22.21 0.76
CA GLN A 37 45.06 21.82 -0.12
C GLN A 37 45.04 20.29 -0.32
N MET A 38 44.88 19.86 -1.57
CA MET A 38 45.03 18.46 -1.97
C MET A 38 46.51 18.10 -2.03
N ALA A 39 47.01 17.39 -1.02
CA ALA A 39 48.29 16.68 -1.09
C ALA A 39 48.05 15.30 -1.75
N GLY A 40 48.72 15.08 -2.88
CA GLY A 40 48.69 13.81 -3.61
C GLY A 40 49.33 12.68 -2.80
N GLY A 41 48.56 11.63 -2.54
CA GLY A 41 49.04 10.36 -2.02
C GLY A 41 48.46 9.23 -2.86
N THR A 42 49.33 8.49 -3.56
CA THR A 42 48.97 7.25 -4.25
C THR A 42 48.66 6.14 -3.23
N PRO A 43 47.54 5.41 -3.35
CA PRO A 43 47.26 4.29 -2.44
C PRO A 43 48.13 3.09 -2.78
N ALA A 44 48.82 2.57 -1.77
CA ALA A 44 49.59 1.33 -1.84
C ALA A 44 48.65 0.13 -2.01
N VAL A 45 48.91 -0.70 -3.01
CA VAL A 45 48.21 -1.96 -3.30
C VAL A 45 48.65 -3.02 -2.28
N SER A 46 47.69 -3.53 -1.50
CA SER A 46 47.92 -4.62 -0.55
C SER A 46 47.98 -5.99 -1.26
N PRO A 47 48.96 -6.87 -0.98
CA PRO A 47 49.08 -8.16 -1.64
C PRO A 47 48.02 -9.14 -1.13
N ARG A 48 47.12 -9.59 -2.02
CA ARG A 48 46.19 -10.67 -1.73
C ARG A 48 46.92 -12.02 -1.69
N SER A 49 46.76 -12.75 -0.60
CA SER A 49 47.23 -14.13 -0.47
C SER A 49 46.51 -15.08 -1.45
N PRO A 50 47.19 -16.13 -1.96
CA PRO A 50 46.59 -17.10 -2.86
C PRO A 50 45.54 -17.94 -2.12
N ARG A 51 44.30 -17.95 -2.63
CA ARG A 51 43.25 -18.86 -2.16
C ARG A 51 43.54 -20.27 -2.70
N SER A 52 43.52 -21.25 -1.80
CA SER A 52 43.61 -22.67 -2.14
C SER A 52 42.43 -23.12 -3.03
N PRO A 53 42.66 -24.04 -3.99
CA PRO A 53 41.61 -24.59 -4.83
C PRO A 53 40.65 -25.43 -3.98
N ARG A 54 39.37 -25.04 -3.95
CA ARG A 54 38.29 -25.87 -3.38
C ARG A 54 37.95 -26.98 -4.37
N SER A 55 37.96 -28.22 -3.90
CA SER A 55 37.52 -29.40 -4.65
C SER A 55 36.05 -29.27 -5.10
N PRO A 56 35.69 -29.77 -6.29
CA PRO A 56 34.32 -29.76 -6.77
C PRO A 56 33.47 -30.76 -5.96
N ARG A 57 32.48 -30.24 -5.22
CA ARG A 57 31.39 -31.07 -4.68
C ARG A 57 30.42 -31.36 -5.82
N ASN A 58 30.37 -32.61 -6.26
CA ASN A 58 29.26 -33.16 -7.03
C ASN A 58 28.03 -33.21 -6.11
N ALA A 59 27.13 -32.24 -6.26
CA ALA A 59 25.79 -32.31 -5.72
C ALA A 59 24.81 -32.42 -6.88
N SER A 60 24.44 -33.65 -7.23
CA SER A 60 23.27 -33.93 -8.07
C SER A 60 22.01 -33.77 -7.21
N GLY A 61 21.75 -32.55 -6.76
CA GLY A 61 20.43 -32.16 -6.26
C GLY A 61 19.64 -31.68 -7.46
N ALA A 62 18.56 -32.39 -7.81
CA ALA A 62 17.57 -31.85 -8.73
C ALA A 62 17.12 -30.49 -8.18
N ALA A 63 17.54 -29.41 -8.83
CA ALA A 63 17.08 -28.08 -8.53
C ALA A 63 15.59 -28.05 -8.88
N THR A 64 14.74 -28.31 -7.89
CA THR A 64 13.34 -27.90 -7.97
C THR A 64 13.37 -26.41 -8.20
N ASN A 65 12.88 -25.99 -9.36
CA ASN A 65 12.87 -24.60 -9.78
C ASN A 65 12.09 -23.80 -8.71
N PRO A 66 12.75 -23.01 -7.85
CA PRO A 66 12.11 -22.44 -6.66
C PRO A 66 11.15 -21.30 -6.98
N LEU A 67 10.88 -21.06 -8.28
CA LEU A 67 10.09 -19.95 -8.78
C LEU A 67 9.18 -20.41 -9.94
N SER A 68 8.60 -21.61 -9.85
CA SER A 68 7.36 -21.86 -10.59
C SER A 68 6.21 -21.14 -9.89
N VAL A 69 6.33 -19.81 -9.76
CA VAL A 69 5.21 -18.93 -9.41
C VAL A 69 4.32 -19.00 -10.63
N ILE A 70 3.25 -19.78 -10.53
CA ILE A 70 2.16 -19.70 -11.50
C ILE A 70 1.70 -18.24 -11.38
N PRO A 71 1.77 -17.42 -12.46
CA PRO A 71 1.26 -16.06 -12.43
C PRO A 71 -0.13 -16.11 -11.85
N ALA A 72 -0.38 -15.34 -10.78
CA ALA A 72 -1.71 -15.30 -10.22
C ALA A 72 -2.68 -14.87 -11.33
N LYS A 73 -3.81 -15.55 -11.45
CA LYS A 73 -4.86 -15.11 -12.36
C LYS A 73 -5.30 -13.71 -11.92
N ILE A 74 -5.26 -12.75 -12.85
CA ILE A 74 -5.73 -11.38 -12.59
C ILE A 74 -7.13 -11.40 -11.98
N THR A 75 -7.33 -10.57 -10.97
CA THR A 75 -8.54 -10.50 -10.14
C THR A 75 -9.43 -9.30 -10.47
N SER A 76 -8.98 -8.41 -11.37
CA SER A 76 -9.77 -7.31 -11.91
C SER A 76 -11.14 -7.75 -12.43
N GLN A 77 -12.13 -6.90 -12.20
CA GLN A 77 -13.48 -7.06 -12.74
C GLN A 77 -13.65 -6.40 -14.11
N VAL A 78 -12.68 -5.59 -14.55
CA VAL A 78 -12.65 -4.92 -15.85
C VAL A 78 -11.87 -5.76 -16.85
N TYR A 79 -10.72 -6.28 -16.43
CA TYR A 79 -9.81 -7.06 -17.27
C TYR A 79 -9.94 -8.56 -16.99
N THR A 80 -10.29 -9.33 -18.02
CA THR A 80 -10.50 -10.79 -17.94
C THR A 80 -9.71 -11.52 -19.04
N GLU A 81 -9.84 -12.84 -19.12
CA GLU A 81 -9.25 -13.61 -20.23
C GLU A 81 -9.87 -13.22 -21.59
N GLU A 82 -11.17 -12.89 -21.60
CA GLU A 82 -11.91 -12.43 -22.78
C GLU A 82 -11.70 -10.94 -23.07
N ASN A 83 -11.31 -10.16 -22.07
CA ASN A 83 -11.01 -8.74 -22.17
C ASN A 83 -9.65 -8.42 -21.51
N PRO A 84 -8.52 -8.86 -22.08
CA PRO A 84 -7.21 -8.65 -21.48
C PRO A 84 -6.80 -7.16 -21.55
N PRO A 85 -5.92 -6.68 -20.65
CA PRO A 85 -5.33 -5.35 -20.79
C PRO A 85 -4.58 -5.25 -22.12
N GLN A 86 -4.77 -4.15 -22.84
CA GLN A 86 -4.33 -4.00 -24.23
C GLN A 86 -3.07 -3.13 -24.36
N ASP A 87 -2.91 -2.14 -23.48
CA ASP A 87 -1.83 -1.16 -23.57
C ASP A 87 -1.41 -0.61 -22.19
N TRP A 88 -0.51 0.37 -22.22
CA TRP A 88 0.03 0.99 -21.00
C TRP A 88 -1.04 1.70 -20.16
N CYS A 89 -2.13 2.17 -20.78
CA CYS A 89 -3.19 2.88 -20.08
C CYS A 89 -4.01 1.94 -19.19
N ASP A 90 -4.18 0.68 -19.63
CA ASP A 90 -4.84 -0.34 -18.81
C ASP A 90 -3.98 -0.76 -17.62
N VAL A 91 -2.69 -0.96 -17.85
CA VAL A 91 -1.78 -1.46 -16.81
C VAL A 91 -1.45 -0.42 -15.73
N ALA A 92 -1.58 0.88 -16.04
CA ALA A 92 -1.27 1.98 -15.12
C ALA A 92 -2.04 1.88 -13.80
N PHE A 93 -3.32 1.51 -13.86
CA PHE A 93 -4.15 1.26 -12.68
C PHE A 93 -4.17 -0.23 -12.31
N LEU A 94 -4.18 -1.14 -13.29
CA LEU A 94 -4.29 -2.56 -13.01
C LEU A 94 -3.17 -3.09 -12.10
N ILE A 95 -1.90 -2.72 -12.33
CA ILE A 95 -0.78 -3.24 -11.52
C ILE A 95 -0.91 -2.89 -10.03
N PRO A 96 -1.04 -1.61 -9.63
CA PRO A 96 -1.23 -1.28 -8.22
C PRO A 96 -2.55 -1.88 -7.66
N HIS A 97 -3.61 -1.98 -8.47
CA HIS A 97 -4.89 -2.49 -8.00
C HIS A 97 -4.89 -4.00 -7.78
N GLU A 98 -4.20 -4.77 -8.62
CA GLU A 98 -4.01 -6.21 -8.38
C GLU A 98 -3.26 -6.45 -7.07
N ALA A 99 -2.22 -5.66 -6.78
CA ALA A 99 -1.51 -5.74 -5.50
C ALA A 99 -2.48 -5.54 -4.32
N LEU A 100 -3.37 -4.53 -4.39
CA LEU A 100 -4.38 -4.29 -3.36
C LEU A 100 -5.42 -5.41 -3.26
N ARG A 101 -5.92 -5.93 -4.39
CA ARG A 101 -6.88 -7.06 -4.39
C ARG A 101 -6.29 -8.29 -3.74
N HIS A 102 -5.03 -8.60 -4.03
CA HIS A 102 -4.31 -9.69 -3.39
C HIS A 102 -4.16 -9.50 -1.88
N GLU A 103 -3.81 -8.30 -1.42
CA GLU A 103 -3.75 -8.01 0.02
C GLU A 103 -5.15 -8.06 0.68
N MET A 104 -6.20 -7.61 0.00
CA MET A 104 -7.59 -7.69 0.50
C MET A 104 -8.10 -9.12 0.60
N ASP A 105 -7.80 -9.99 -0.36
CA ASP A 105 -8.12 -11.41 -0.30
C ASP A 105 -7.37 -12.10 0.86
N ALA A 106 -6.09 -11.77 1.05
CA ALA A 106 -5.32 -12.23 2.20
C ALA A 106 -5.90 -11.73 3.53
N MET A 107 -6.34 -10.47 3.60
CA MET A 107 -6.99 -9.87 4.76
C MET A 107 -8.28 -10.62 5.13
N LEU A 108 -9.14 -10.88 4.15
CA LEU A 108 -10.39 -11.62 4.34
C LEU A 108 -10.14 -13.03 4.87
N LYS A 109 -9.22 -13.77 4.25
CA LYS A 109 -8.86 -15.12 4.69
C LYS A 109 -8.28 -15.11 6.11
N ALA A 110 -7.40 -14.15 6.40
CA ALA A 110 -6.78 -14.03 7.71
C ALA A 110 -7.80 -13.73 8.81
N VAL A 111 -8.69 -12.74 8.60
CA VAL A 111 -9.70 -12.40 9.61
C VAL A 111 -10.71 -13.53 9.81
N GLN A 112 -11.13 -14.21 8.74
CA GLN A 112 -12.06 -15.35 8.83
C GLN A 112 -11.47 -16.50 9.64
N ALA A 113 -10.15 -16.72 9.54
CA ALA A 113 -9.42 -17.75 10.27
C ALA A 113 -9.17 -17.42 11.76
N LEU A 114 -9.45 -16.19 12.22
CA LEU A 114 -9.38 -15.86 13.64
C LEU A 114 -10.52 -16.54 14.41
N ASP A 115 -10.20 -17.10 15.57
CA ASP A 115 -11.19 -17.75 16.43
C ASP A 115 -12.04 -16.67 17.15
N PRO A 116 -13.38 -16.71 17.06
CA PRO A 116 -14.24 -15.82 17.85
C PRO A 116 -13.97 -15.91 19.35
N ASP A 117 -13.60 -17.09 19.85
CA ASP A 117 -13.28 -17.34 21.27
C ASP A 117 -11.76 -17.36 21.48
N THR A 118 -11.05 -16.38 20.89
CA THR A 118 -9.59 -16.29 20.93
C THR A 118 -9.08 -16.34 22.37
N SER A 119 -8.57 -17.51 22.75
CA SER A 119 -7.91 -17.72 24.02
C SER A 119 -6.53 -17.06 24.04
N ALA A 120 -5.91 -16.95 25.22
CA ALA A 120 -4.53 -16.48 25.33
C ALA A 120 -3.53 -17.29 24.46
N LYS A 121 -3.84 -18.56 24.16
CA LYS A 121 -3.03 -19.43 23.29
C LYS A 121 -3.07 -19.01 21.82
N ASP A 122 -4.16 -18.41 21.36
CA ASP A 122 -4.38 -18.05 19.95
C ASP A 122 -4.26 -16.54 19.70
N LEU A 123 -4.15 -15.72 20.75
CA LEU A 123 -4.02 -14.27 20.67
C LEU A 123 -2.86 -13.79 19.77
N TRP A 124 -1.79 -14.59 19.65
CA TRP A 124 -0.68 -14.25 18.75
C TRP A 124 -1.10 -14.18 17.28
N LYS A 125 -2.12 -14.94 16.84
CA LYS A 125 -2.64 -14.89 15.47
C LYS A 125 -3.30 -13.54 15.20
N ALA A 126 -4.15 -13.09 16.14
CA ALA A 126 -4.79 -11.80 16.06
C ALA A 126 -3.76 -10.66 16.11
N LYS A 127 -2.74 -10.76 16.97
CA LYS A 127 -1.64 -9.78 17.03
C LYS A 127 -0.82 -9.74 15.74
N ASN A 128 -0.50 -10.88 15.14
CA ASN A 128 0.21 -10.92 13.86
C ASN A 128 -0.62 -10.31 12.73
N PHE A 129 -1.93 -10.61 12.68
CA PHE A 129 -2.84 -9.96 11.74
C PHE A 129 -2.85 -8.43 11.93
N CYS A 130 -2.96 -7.98 13.18
CA CYS A 130 -2.98 -6.57 13.54
C CYS A 130 -1.68 -5.85 13.16
N ASP A 131 -0.52 -6.47 13.41
CA ASP A 131 0.79 -5.94 13.04
C ASP A 131 0.92 -5.78 11.52
N TRP A 132 0.57 -6.82 10.76
CA TRP A 132 0.56 -6.76 9.30
C TRP A 132 -0.40 -5.69 8.77
N TYR A 133 -1.64 -5.64 9.29
CA TYR A 133 -2.64 -4.65 8.88
C TYR A 133 -2.13 -3.23 9.11
N ALA A 134 -1.66 -2.94 10.33
CA ALA A 134 -1.24 -1.60 10.74
C ALA A 134 0.03 -1.12 10.02
N ASN A 135 0.99 -2.01 9.81
CA ASN A 135 2.33 -1.64 9.33
C ASN A 135 2.56 -1.91 7.84
N SER A 136 1.64 -2.63 7.18
CA SER A 136 1.71 -2.91 5.74
C SER A 136 0.44 -2.42 5.04
N PHE A 137 -0.68 -3.14 5.18
CA PHE A 137 -1.88 -2.90 4.38
C PHE A 137 -2.43 -1.48 4.52
N TYR A 138 -2.63 -1.01 5.76
CA TYR A 138 -3.12 0.34 6.05
C TYR A 138 -2.21 1.41 5.45
N VAL A 139 -0.89 1.26 5.61
CA VAL A 139 0.09 2.21 5.05
C VAL A 139 0.06 2.19 3.52
N ASN A 140 -0.02 1.01 2.91
CA ASN A 140 -0.07 0.84 1.46
C ASN A 140 -1.28 1.54 0.85
N VAL A 141 -2.48 1.29 1.35
CA VAL A 141 -3.71 1.89 0.81
C VAL A 141 -3.70 3.41 0.97
N HIS A 142 -3.33 3.91 2.16
CA HIS A 142 -3.20 5.36 2.38
C HIS A 142 -2.20 6.00 1.43
N THR A 143 -1.05 5.37 1.22
CA THR A 143 -0.02 5.93 0.36
C THR A 143 -0.43 5.89 -1.11
N HIS A 144 -1.11 4.84 -1.55
CA HIS A 144 -1.67 4.72 -2.89
C HIS A 144 -2.65 5.86 -3.20
N HIS A 145 -3.73 5.99 -2.42
CA HIS A 145 -4.71 7.06 -2.62
C HIS A 145 -4.10 8.45 -2.42
N HIS A 146 -3.18 8.62 -1.46
CA HIS A 146 -2.48 9.90 -1.29
C HIS A 146 -1.70 10.30 -2.53
N THR A 147 -1.04 9.35 -3.18
CA THR A 147 -0.28 9.56 -4.41
C THR A 147 -1.21 9.97 -5.56
N GLU A 148 -2.37 9.33 -5.67
CA GLU A 148 -3.38 9.67 -6.67
C GLU A 148 -3.86 11.10 -6.50
N GLU A 149 -4.30 11.44 -5.28
CA GLU A 149 -4.83 12.76 -4.96
C GLU A 149 -3.81 13.90 -5.09
N THR A 150 -2.53 13.63 -4.82
CA THR A 150 -1.51 14.69 -4.77
C THR A 150 -0.63 14.77 -6.02
N ILE A 151 -0.55 13.71 -6.81
CA ILE A 151 0.34 13.64 -7.97
C ILE A 151 -0.43 13.20 -9.22
N TYR A 152 -1.03 12.02 -9.20
CA TYR A 152 -1.52 11.38 -10.42
C TYR A 152 -2.78 12.05 -10.98
N PHE A 153 -3.83 12.21 -10.17
CA PHE A 153 -5.06 12.87 -10.58
C PHE A 153 -4.88 14.34 -10.94
N PRO A 154 -4.09 15.15 -10.20
CA PRO A 154 -3.73 16.50 -10.64
C PRO A 154 -3.03 16.53 -12.01
N TRP A 155 -2.14 15.57 -12.29
CA TRP A 155 -1.49 15.45 -13.59
C TRP A 155 -2.50 15.11 -14.70
N VAL A 156 -3.40 14.14 -14.48
CA VAL A 156 -4.47 13.80 -15.43
C VAL A 156 -5.37 15.02 -15.69
N LYS A 157 -5.85 15.66 -14.62
CA LYS A 157 -6.74 16.83 -14.69
C LYS A 157 -6.12 18.02 -15.43
N SER A 158 -4.79 18.14 -15.45
CA SER A 158 -4.09 19.25 -16.13
C SER A 158 -4.26 19.28 -17.66
N ARG A 159 -4.73 18.18 -18.28
CA ARG A 159 -4.93 18.07 -19.74
C ARG A 159 -6.37 17.74 -20.14
N CYS A 160 -7.25 17.49 -19.19
CA CYS A 160 -8.66 17.20 -19.44
C CYS A 160 -9.48 18.49 -19.44
N SER A 161 -10.50 18.56 -20.29
CA SER A 161 -11.57 19.55 -20.09
C SER A 161 -12.48 19.12 -18.93
N GLU A 162 -13.37 20.00 -18.49
CA GLU A 162 -14.35 19.66 -17.45
C GLU A 162 -15.30 18.54 -17.91
N GLU A 163 -15.54 18.41 -19.21
CA GLU A 163 -16.37 17.35 -19.77
C GLU A 163 -15.65 15.99 -19.88
N ASP A 164 -14.32 15.99 -19.91
CA ASP A 164 -13.52 14.78 -20.06
C ASP A 164 -13.13 14.14 -18.71
N TYR A 165 -13.11 14.93 -17.62
CA TYR A 165 -12.69 14.46 -16.29
C TYR A 165 -13.90 14.09 -15.42
N PRO A 166 -13.96 12.87 -14.86
CA PRO A 166 -15.08 12.46 -14.00
C PRO A 166 -15.07 13.26 -12.69
N GLU A 167 -16.22 13.85 -12.33
CA GLU A 167 -16.36 14.66 -11.11
C GLU A 167 -16.24 13.82 -9.82
N LYS A 168 -16.52 12.51 -9.89
CA LYS A 168 -16.86 11.69 -8.73
C LYS A 168 -15.71 10.89 -8.09
N THR A 169 -14.46 11.07 -8.48
CA THR A 169 -13.39 10.17 -8.01
C THR A 169 -12.87 10.48 -6.60
N THR A 170 -12.96 11.74 -6.15
CA THR A 170 -12.34 12.18 -4.88
C THR A 170 -13.19 11.92 -3.63
N GLU A 171 -14.53 11.91 -3.74
CA GLU A 171 -15.43 11.74 -2.59
C GLU A 171 -15.41 10.30 -2.04
N ASP A 172 -15.14 9.33 -2.92
CA ASP A 172 -15.08 7.91 -2.55
C ASP A 172 -13.80 7.60 -1.74
N HIS A 173 -12.70 8.31 -1.98
CA HIS A 173 -11.45 8.15 -1.21
C HIS A 173 -11.61 8.54 0.27
N GLU A 174 -12.30 9.64 0.57
CA GLU A 174 -12.51 10.07 1.97
C GLU A 174 -13.32 9.04 2.75
N THR A 175 -14.34 8.47 2.12
CA THR A 175 -15.18 7.42 2.72
C THR A 175 -14.36 6.16 2.98
N LEU A 176 -13.60 5.69 1.99
CA LEU A 176 -12.74 4.50 2.13
C LEU A 176 -11.65 4.68 3.21
N VAL A 177 -11.06 5.88 3.29
CA VAL A 177 -10.08 6.22 4.33
C VAL A 177 -10.72 6.20 5.73
N ALA A 178 -11.95 6.72 5.87
CA ALA A 178 -12.66 6.66 7.15
C ALA A 178 -12.98 5.22 7.59
N GLU A 179 -13.28 4.33 6.64
CA GLU A 179 -13.47 2.90 6.90
C GLU A 179 -12.16 2.21 7.33
N LEU A 180 -11.03 2.52 6.67
CA LEU A 180 -9.70 2.07 7.08
C LEU A 180 -9.36 2.52 8.50
N ASP A 181 -9.59 3.80 8.82
CA ASP A 181 -9.36 4.35 10.16
C ASP A 181 -10.22 3.63 11.22
N THR A 182 -11.46 3.30 10.87
CA THR A 182 -12.35 2.53 11.76
C THR A 182 -11.80 1.13 12.03
N ILE A 183 -11.34 0.40 11.00
CA ILE A 183 -10.73 -0.91 11.17
C ILE A 183 -9.41 -0.80 11.95
N LYS A 184 -8.60 0.24 11.65
CA LYS A 184 -7.33 0.51 12.33
C LYS A 184 -7.51 0.74 13.82
N ASN A 185 -8.56 1.44 14.23
CA ASN A 185 -8.89 1.64 15.65
C ASN A 185 -9.14 0.30 16.36
N VAL A 186 -9.89 -0.62 15.74
CA VAL A 186 -10.13 -1.96 16.30
C VAL A 186 -8.82 -2.76 16.38
N VAL A 187 -7.98 -2.68 15.35
CA VAL A 187 -6.65 -3.29 15.30
C VAL A 187 -5.74 -2.77 16.44
N ASP A 188 -5.80 -1.48 16.76
CA ASP A 188 -5.02 -0.86 17.83
C ASP A 188 -5.49 -1.29 19.23
N MET A 189 -6.81 -1.46 19.41
CA MET A 189 -7.36 -2.02 20.65
C MET A 189 -6.84 -3.45 20.90
N ILE A 190 -6.86 -4.30 19.88
CA ILE A 190 -6.35 -5.69 19.98
C ILE A 190 -4.84 -5.69 20.24
N SER A 191 -4.08 -4.87 19.51
CA SER A 191 -2.62 -4.81 19.61
C SER A 191 -2.16 -4.38 21.00
N SER A 192 -2.79 -3.35 21.56
CA SER A 192 -2.50 -2.84 22.90
C SER A 192 -2.98 -3.77 24.02
N GLY A 193 -3.91 -4.68 23.72
CA GLY A 193 -4.59 -5.51 24.72
C GLY A 193 -5.56 -4.71 25.60
N ASN A 194 -5.84 -3.46 25.24
CA ASN A 194 -6.80 -2.60 25.91
C ASN A 194 -8.04 -2.47 25.02
N VAL A 195 -9.00 -3.37 25.24
CA VAL A 195 -10.30 -3.34 24.57
C VAL A 195 -11.34 -2.86 25.58
N PRO A 196 -11.78 -1.59 25.51
CA PRO A 196 -12.73 -1.06 26.49
C PRO A 196 -14.09 -1.75 26.34
N GLU A 197 -14.59 -2.38 27.41
CA GLU A 197 -15.90 -3.06 27.40
C GLU A 197 -17.06 -2.11 27.02
N ALA A 198 -16.91 -0.81 27.31
CA ALA A 198 -17.88 0.21 26.93
C ALA A 198 -17.96 0.45 25.41
N GLU A 199 -16.89 0.14 24.68
CA GLU A 199 -16.81 0.31 23.22
C GLU A 199 -17.04 -1.00 22.49
N VAL A 200 -16.56 -2.11 23.06
CA VAL A 200 -16.59 -3.43 22.42
C VAL A 200 -16.94 -4.49 23.46
N GLN A 201 -18.17 -5.01 23.36
CA GLN A 201 -18.68 -6.05 24.26
C GLN A 201 -17.89 -7.36 24.09
N GLY A 202 -17.47 -7.96 25.20
CA GLY A 202 -16.74 -9.24 25.18
C GLY A 202 -15.24 -9.09 24.88
N GLY A 203 -14.68 -7.90 25.06
CA GLY A 203 -13.24 -7.63 24.92
C GLY A 203 -12.68 -8.04 23.56
N VAL A 204 -11.54 -8.74 23.55
CA VAL A 204 -10.83 -9.15 22.31
C VAL A 204 -11.73 -9.97 21.38
N SER A 205 -12.58 -10.85 21.92
CA SER A 205 -13.53 -11.64 21.12
C SER A 205 -14.54 -10.74 20.39
N GLY A 206 -15.06 -9.72 21.08
CA GLY A 206 -15.90 -8.69 20.46
C GLY A 206 -15.18 -7.90 19.38
N ALA A 207 -13.90 -7.57 19.61
CA ALA A 207 -13.10 -6.82 18.64
C ALA A 207 -12.85 -7.65 17.36
N ILE A 208 -12.59 -8.95 17.51
CA ILE A 208 -12.48 -9.87 16.37
C ILE A 208 -13.81 -9.98 15.62
N ALA A 209 -14.95 -10.03 16.32
CA ALA A 209 -16.26 -10.04 15.68
C ALA A 209 -16.50 -8.76 14.87
N LEU A 210 -16.12 -7.59 15.40
CA LEU A 210 -16.17 -6.32 14.67
C LEU A 210 -15.27 -6.33 13.43
N LEU A 211 -14.04 -6.87 13.50
CA LEU A 211 -13.20 -7.01 12.32
C LEU A 211 -13.85 -7.90 11.24
N LYS A 212 -14.47 -9.02 11.65
CA LYS A 212 -15.18 -9.92 10.73
C LYS A 212 -16.40 -9.28 10.08
N GLU A 213 -17.00 -8.28 10.73
CA GLU A 213 -18.11 -7.49 10.16
C GLU A 213 -17.59 -6.40 9.21
N LYS A 214 -16.61 -5.60 9.63
CA LYS A 214 -16.17 -4.40 8.90
C LYS A 214 -15.33 -4.70 7.66
N ILE A 215 -14.45 -5.70 7.74
CA ILE A 215 -13.52 -6.00 6.64
C ILE A 215 -14.25 -6.42 5.35
N PRO A 216 -15.26 -7.30 5.36
CA PRO A 216 -16.00 -7.64 4.14
C PRO A 216 -16.67 -6.42 3.48
N ALA A 217 -17.28 -5.53 4.25
CA ALA A 217 -17.89 -4.32 3.73
C ALA A 217 -16.86 -3.39 3.07
N PHE A 218 -15.73 -3.17 3.76
CA PHE A 218 -14.62 -2.38 3.21
C PHE A 218 -14.07 -2.99 1.90
N VAL A 219 -13.89 -4.31 1.84
CA VAL A 219 -13.38 -4.98 0.62
C VAL A 219 -14.37 -4.85 -0.53
N GLU A 220 -15.68 -4.92 -0.27
CA GLU A 220 -16.71 -4.68 -1.29
C GLU A 220 -16.62 -3.25 -1.83
N HIS A 221 -16.56 -2.25 -0.94
CA HIS A 221 -16.46 -0.83 -1.32
C HIS A 221 -15.18 -0.53 -2.09
N MET A 222 -14.02 -0.98 -1.58
CA MET A 222 -12.73 -0.81 -2.25
C MET A 222 -12.74 -1.51 -3.62
N SER A 223 -13.30 -2.71 -3.74
CA SER A 223 -13.36 -3.42 -5.03
C SER A 223 -14.22 -2.67 -6.07
N ALA A 224 -15.32 -2.05 -5.64
CA ALA A 224 -16.15 -1.23 -6.52
C ALA A 224 -15.41 0.03 -6.97
N HIS A 225 -14.68 0.67 -6.05
CA HIS A 225 -13.86 1.84 -6.32
C HIS A 225 -12.73 1.55 -7.32
N LEU A 226 -11.91 0.52 -7.08
CA LEU A 226 -10.82 0.13 -8.00
C LEU A 226 -11.34 -0.20 -9.41
N LYS A 227 -12.55 -0.78 -9.51
CA LYS A 227 -13.21 -1.07 -10.79
C LYS A 227 -13.63 0.21 -11.52
N GLU A 228 -14.15 1.20 -10.79
CA GLU A 228 -14.54 2.48 -11.37
C GLU A 228 -13.32 3.16 -11.99
N GLU A 229 -12.21 3.24 -11.26
CA GLU A 229 -10.98 3.87 -11.76
C GLU A 229 -10.42 3.15 -13.00
N GLU A 230 -10.36 1.81 -12.97
CA GLU A 230 -9.96 0.99 -14.12
C GLU A 230 -10.90 1.14 -15.33
N THR A 231 -12.15 1.58 -15.11
CA THR A 231 -13.10 1.82 -16.21
C THR A 231 -12.96 3.23 -16.76
N LEU A 232 -12.81 4.22 -15.88
CA LEU A 232 -12.90 5.64 -16.24
C LEU A 232 -11.59 6.21 -16.77
N PHE A 233 -10.46 5.89 -16.14
CA PHE A 233 -9.20 6.57 -16.44
C PHE A 233 -8.47 6.06 -17.69
N PRO A 234 -8.43 4.76 -18.03
CA PRO A 234 -7.69 4.32 -19.20
C PRO A 234 -8.10 4.99 -20.52
N PRO A 235 -9.40 5.19 -20.83
CA PRO A 235 -9.81 5.98 -22.01
C PRO A 235 -9.32 7.43 -22.00
N ILE A 236 -9.29 8.06 -20.82
CA ILE A 236 -8.79 9.45 -20.64
C ILE A 236 -7.29 9.49 -20.90
N LEU A 237 -6.53 8.54 -20.33
CA LEU A 237 -5.09 8.43 -20.52
C LEU A 237 -4.74 8.29 -22.01
N ARG A 238 -5.41 7.38 -22.73
CA ARG A 238 -5.22 7.20 -24.17
C ARG A 238 -5.47 8.45 -25.00
N LYS A 239 -6.48 9.24 -24.61
CA LYS A 239 -6.90 10.42 -25.35
C LYS A 239 -5.95 11.61 -25.15
N HIS A 240 -5.38 11.76 -23.95
CA HIS A 240 -4.72 13.00 -23.54
C HIS A 240 -3.22 12.90 -23.29
N PHE A 241 -2.66 11.68 -23.18
CA PHE A 241 -1.28 11.49 -22.71
C PHE A 241 -0.51 10.46 -23.55
N THR A 242 0.82 10.57 -23.51
CA THR A 242 1.72 9.53 -24.02
C THR A 242 2.28 8.67 -22.90
N PHE A 243 2.81 7.50 -23.27
CA PHE A 243 3.49 6.62 -22.32
C PHE A 243 4.67 7.31 -21.63
N GLU A 244 5.46 8.10 -22.35
CA GLU A 244 6.62 8.79 -21.77
C GLU A 244 6.22 9.88 -20.77
N GLU A 245 5.03 10.49 -20.93
CA GLU A 245 4.48 11.40 -19.94
C GLU A 245 4.07 10.67 -18.66
N GLU A 246 3.38 9.53 -18.80
CA GLU A 246 3.01 8.68 -17.66
C GLU A 246 4.25 8.14 -16.94
N GLU A 247 5.24 7.62 -17.66
CA GLU A 247 6.46 7.06 -17.10
C GLU A 247 7.21 8.11 -16.25
N ARG A 248 7.23 9.38 -16.69
CA ARG A 248 7.82 10.48 -15.91
C ARG A 248 7.04 10.74 -14.62
N THR A 249 5.71 10.69 -14.67
CA THR A 249 4.84 10.85 -13.50
C THR A 249 5.02 9.69 -12.54
N VAL A 250 5.04 8.45 -13.01
CA VAL A 250 5.30 7.25 -12.20
C VAL A 250 6.68 7.29 -11.57
N ASN A 251 7.72 7.68 -12.32
CA ASN A 251 9.06 7.84 -11.75
C ASN A 251 9.12 8.91 -10.65
N ARG A 252 8.33 9.99 -10.78
CA ARG A 252 8.19 10.99 -9.73
C ARG A 252 7.55 10.38 -8.48
N ILE A 253 6.46 9.63 -8.63
CA ILE A 253 5.79 8.90 -7.54
C ILE A 253 6.78 7.99 -6.81
N LEU A 254 7.50 7.14 -7.56
CA LEU A 254 8.48 6.21 -6.98
C LEU A 254 9.62 6.92 -6.24
N LYS A 255 10.07 8.07 -6.77
CA LYS A 255 11.12 8.87 -6.14
C LYS A 255 10.64 9.56 -4.85
N GLU A 256 9.43 10.11 -4.84
CA GLU A 256 8.84 10.76 -3.66
C GLU A 256 8.54 9.74 -2.55
N GLY A 257 8.08 8.53 -2.92
CA GLY A 257 7.88 7.41 -1.99
C GLY A 257 9.15 6.83 -1.38
N GLY A 258 10.24 6.85 -2.15
CA GLY A 258 11.54 6.36 -1.74
C GLY A 258 11.56 4.86 -1.39
N LEU A 259 12.63 4.44 -0.71
CA LEU A 259 12.85 3.03 -0.36
C LEU A 259 11.82 2.50 0.65
N THR A 260 11.25 3.37 1.47
CA THR A 260 10.24 2.98 2.47
C THR A 260 8.96 2.50 1.79
N GLN A 261 8.40 3.29 0.86
CA GLN A 261 7.22 2.87 0.11
C GLN A 261 7.52 1.66 -0.77
N ALA A 262 8.66 1.66 -1.47
CA ALA A 262 9.07 0.53 -2.29
C ALA A 262 9.14 -0.78 -1.50
N ARG A 263 9.63 -0.75 -0.25
CA ARG A 263 9.68 -1.93 0.62
C ARG A 263 8.29 -2.48 0.96
N LEU A 264 7.29 -1.62 1.10
CA LEU A 264 5.94 -2.02 1.49
C LEU A 264 5.08 -2.43 0.29
N PHE A 265 5.25 -1.76 -0.85
CA PHE A 265 4.36 -1.91 -2.00
C PHE A 265 4.91 -2.85 -3.10
N LEU A 266 6.23 -3.03 -3.22
CA LEU A 266 6.78 -3.98 -4.20
C LEU A 266 6.45 -5.46 -3.92
N PRO A 267 6.48 -5.95 -2.66
CA PRO A 267 6.13 -7.34 -2.39
C PRO A 267 4.72 -7.73 -2.90
N PRO A 268 3.64 -6.99 -2.61
CA PRO A 268 2.31 -7.34 -3.13
C PRO A 268 2.22 -7.21 -4.65
N ILE A 269 2.93 -6.27 -5.29
CA ILE A 269 3.03 -6.22 -6.77
C ILE A 269 3.64 -7.51 -7.32
N ILE A 270 4.78 -7.95 -6.76
CA ILE A 270 5.47 -9.17 -7.23
C ILE A 270 4.60 -10.42 -7.02
N LEU A 271 3.77 -10.45 -5.98
CA LEU A 271 2.85 -11.55 -5.73
C LEU A 271 1.64 -11.56 -6.67
N ALA A 272 1.26 -10.39 -7.18
CA ALA A 272 0.12 -10.21 -8.06
C ALA A 272 0.45 -10.43 -9.55
N MET A 273 1.74 -10.41 -9.93
CA MET A 273 2.22 -10.61 -11.30
C MET A 273 2.80 -12.01 -11.52
#